data_AF-A0A3C0A8Q7-F1
#
_entry.id   AF-A0A3C0A8Q7-F1
#
_cell.length_a   1.000
_cell.length_b   1.000
_cell.length_c   1.000
_cell.angle_alpha   90.00
_cell.angle_beta   90.00
_cell.angle_gamma   90.00
#
_symmetry.space_group_name_H-M   'P 1'
#
loop_
_entity.id
_entity.type
_entity.pdbx_description
1 polymer ?
#
loop_
_entity_poly.entity_id
_entity_poly.type
_entity_poly.pdbx_seq_one_letter_code
_entity_poly.pdbx_strand_id
1 'polypeptide(L)'
;SAVDLLYVILPKPLENGASFGINFTYTLKVAKDAYTRYGVDKQGNYKLRYWYISPAVYDKNWQLQSNKKSNDLYQRASRFNITLRLPEGFQVTTSLDILKTSITNGIKTLSLKGDQRIKATLFLGKTNLFETIIISDLEVQSNVSESKIVPAMRAITLDRMVYFLEQKVGPYPFNKIVISNEDNKNNPVYGLNQLPGFLSPFPTGFEYDITQFKTLSRTYL
;
A
#
# COMPACT_ATOMS: atom_id res chain seq x y z
N SER A 1 -23.74 -13.44 9.73
CA SER A 1 -23.50 -12.23 8.91
C SER A 1 -22.67 -11.27 9.72
N ALA A 2 -21.40 -11.04 9.37
CA ALA A 2 -20.58 -10.07 10.10
C ALA A 2 -20.97 -8.65 9.66
N VAL A 3 -21.37 -7.81 10.62
CA VAL A 3 -21.72 -6.41 10.39
C VAL A 3 -20.44 -5.60 10.60
N ASP A 4 -19.74 -5.28 9.51
CA ASP A 4 -18.56 -4.41 9.49
C ASP A 4 -18.88 -3.01 8.93
N LEU A 5 -20.18 -2.70 8.85
CA LEU A 5 -20.71 -1.39 8.47
C LEU A 5 -21.16 -0.62 9.71
N LEU A 6 -20.70 0.62 9.83
CA LEU A 6 -21.14 1.56 10.86
C LEU A 6 -22.01 2.63 10.20
N TYR A 7 -23.23 2.79 10.70
CA TYR A 7 -24.14 3.85 10.27
C TYR A 7 -24.04 5.02 11.24
N VAL A 8 -23.77 6.21 10.71
CA VAL A 8 -23.79 7.46 11.48
C VAL A 8 -25.03 8.24 11.06
N ILE A 9 -25.99 8.35 11.98
CA ILE A 9 -27.22 9.11 11.75
C ILE A 9 -26.98 10.54 12.24
N LEU A 10 -27.01 11.50 11.32
CA LEU A 10 -26.90 12.91 11.68
C LEU A 10 -28.23 13.39 12.29
N PRO A 11 -28.20 14.23 13.35
CA PRO A 11 -29.42 14.77 13.95
C PRO A 11 -30.15 15.75 13.02
N LYS A 12 -29.44 16.32 12.04
CA LYS A 12 -30.00 17.19 10.99
C LYS A 12 -29.37 16.84 9.64
N PRO A 13 -30.11 16.97 8.52
CA PRO A 13 -29.55 16.81 7.17
C PRO A 13 -28.36 17.75 6.95
N LEU A 14 -27.36 17.27 6.22
CA LEU A 14 -26.20 18.06 5.85
C LEU A 14 -26.52 18.85 4.58
N GLU A 15 -26.43 20.17 4.65
CA GLU A 15 -26.62 21.05 3.48
C GLU A 15 -25.51 20.86 2.44
N ASN A 16 -25.79 21.20 1.18
CA ASN A 16 -24.80 21.05 0.11
C ASN A 16 -23.57 21.93 0.39
N GLY A 17 -22.37 21.34 0.33
CA GLY A 17 -21.11 22.01 0.65
C GLY A 17 -20.77 22.12 2.14
N ALA A 18 -21.71 21.79 3.05
CA ALA A 18 -21.42 21.73 4.47
C ALA A 18 -20.57 20.50 4.82
N SER A 19 -19.81 20.58 5.91
CA SER A 19 -18.98 19.49 6.42
C SER A 19 -19.33 19.18 7.88
N PHE A 20 -19.25 17.91 8.26
CA PHE A 20 -19.42 17.45 9.64
C PHE A 20 -18.26 16.54 10.05
N GLY A 21 -17.77 16.70 11.28
CA GLY A 21 -16.68 15.90 11.83
C GLY A 21 -17.20 14.76 12.69
N ILE A 22 -16.62 13.56 12.53
CA ILE A 22 -16.93 12.39 13.34
C ILE A 22 -15.63 11.88 13.95
N ASN A 23 -15.63 11.62 15.25
CA ASN A 23 -14.49 11.08 15.97
C ASN A 23 -14.80 9.67 16.45
N PHE A 24 -13.92 8.72 16.11
CA PHE A 24 -14.00 7.34 16.57
C PHE A 24 -12.79 7.00 17.43
N THR A 25 -13.05 6.34 18.56
CA THR A 25 -12.02 5.69 19.37
C THR A 25 -12.30 4.20 19.35
N TYR A 26 -11.35 3.42 18.83
CA TYR A 26 -11.52 1.97 18.69
C TYR A 26 -10.18 1.24 18.80
N THR A 27 -10.26 -0.03 19.15
CA THR A 27 -9.12 -0.95 19.19
C THR A 27 -9.27 -1.98 18.09
N LEU A 28 -8.25 -2.12 17.25
CA LEU A 28 -8.21 -3.13 16.19
C LEU A 28 -7.35 -4.32 16.62
N LYS A 29 -7.86 -5.54 16.45
CA LYS A 29 -7.05 -6.75 16.53
C LYS A 29 -6.51 -7.10 15.15
N VAL A 30 -5.22 -6.88 14.93
CA VAL A 30 -4.57 -7.21 13.66
C VAL A 30 -4.48 -8.74 13.50
N ALA A 31 -5.05 -9.26 12.43
CA ALA A 31 -5.02 -10.70 12.13
C ALA A 31 -3.65 -11.16 11.61
N LYS A 32 -3.41 -12.48 11.61
CA LYS A 32 -2.25 -13.07 10.94
C LYS A 32 -2.37 -12.89 9.42
N ASP A 33 -1.23 -12.66 8.76
CA ASP A 33 -1.18 -12.37 7.31
C ASP A 33 -1.42 -13.59 6.39
N ALA A 34 -1.58 -14.79 6.95
CA ALA A 34 -1.70 -16.05 6.20
C ALA A 34 -2.82 -16.05 5.15
N TYR A 35 -3.92 -15.32 5.38
CA TYR A 35 -5.12 -15.35 4.53
C TYR A 35 -5.20 -14.19 3.53
N THR A 36 -4.79 -12.98 3.91
CA THR A 36 -4.96 -11.77 3.08
C THR A 36 -3.63 -11.17 2.63
N ARG A 37 -2.50 -11.76 3.04
CA ARG A 37 -1.13 -11.24 2.91
C ARG A 37 -0.85 -9.97 3.72
N TYR A 38 -1.89 -9.37 4.29
CA TYR A 38 -1.84 -8.21 5.17
C TYR A 38 -2.22 -8.63 6.59
N GLY A 39 -1.53 -8.09 7.59
CA GLY A 39 -1.63 -8.54 8.97
C GLY A 39 -0.27 -8.60 9.64
N VAL A 40 -0.18 -9.38 10.72
CA VAL A 40 1.09 -9.68 11.39
C VAL A 40 1.68 -10.98 10.83
N ASP A 41 2.95 -10.92 10.43
CA ASP A 41 3.69 -12.10 9.98
C ASP A 41 4.34 -12.86 11.16
N LYS A 42 5.05 -13.96 10.86
CA LYS A 42 5.71 -14.80 11.89
C LYS A 42 6.92 -14.10 12.52
N GLN A 43 7.47 -13.08 11.88
CA GLN A 43 8.62 -12.30 12.33
C GLN A 43 8.21 -11.09 13.17
N GLY A 44 6.89 -10.84 13.31
CA GLY A 44 6.35 -9.71 14.04
C GLY A 44 6.34 -8.41 13.25
N ASN A 45 6.46 -8.47 11.93
CA ASN A 45 6.21 -7.31 11.07
C ASN A 45 4.71 -7.14 10.84
N TYR A 46 4.27 -5.89 10.77
CA TYR A 46 2.88 -5.52 10.55
C TYR A 46 2.70 -4.93 9.17
N LYS A 47 1.75 -5.46 8.43
CA LYS A 47 1.38 -5.02 7.08
C LYS A 47 -0.06 -4.57 7.13
N LEU A 48 -0.26 -3.28 7.36
CA LEU A 48 -1.56 -2.71 7.67
C LEU A 48 -2.19 -2.11 6.41
N ARG A 49 -3.26 -2.75 5.94
CA ARG A 49 -4.16 -2.24 4.90
C ARG A 49 -5.59 -2.24 5.43
N TYR A 50 -6.35 -1.20 5.11
CA TYR A 50 -7.73 -1.00 5.60
C TYR A 50 -7.85 -1.09 7.13
N TRP A 51 -6.84 -0.56 7.84
CA TRP A 51 -6.75 -0.56 9.30
C TRP A 51 -7.50 0.64 9.95
N TYR A 52 -8.10 1.49 9.11
CA TYR A 52 -8.84 2.68 9.49
C TYR A 52 -10.30 2.59 9.01
N ILE A 53 -11.21 3.24 9.74
CA ILE A 53 -12.59 3.42 9.30
C ILE A 53 -12.60 4.40 8.13
N SER A 54 -13.12 3.98 6.98
CA SER A 54 -13.28 4.83 5.80
C SER A 54 -14.74 5.13 5.53
N PRO A 55 -15.08 6.36 5.10
CA PRO A 55 -16.45 6.66 4.70
C PRO A 55 -16.83 5.88 3.43
N ALA A 56 -18.09 5.45 3.35
CA ALA A 56 -18.66 4.93 2.11
C ALA A 56 -18.73 6.06 1.07
N VAL A 57 -18.54 5.73 -0.21
CA VAL A 57 -18.66 6.71 -1.29
C VAL A 57 -20.14 6.94 -1.61
N TYR A 58 -20.55 8.19 -1.74
CA TYR A 58 -21.86 8.55 -2.28
C TYR A 58 -21.71 9.00 -3.73
N ASP A 59 -22.26 8.22 -4.66
CA ASP A 59 -22.37 8.57 -6.08
C ASP A 59 -23.78 8.22 -6.56
N LYS A 60 -24.68 9.21 -6.52
CA LYS A 60 -26.15 9.11 -6.66
C LYS A 60 -26.84 8.24 -5.60
N ASN A 61 -26.18 7.18 -5.14
CA ASN A 61 -26.54 6.27 -4.06
C ASN A 61 -25.30 5.94 -3.22
N TRP A 62 -25.51 5.49 -1.98
CA TRP A 62 -24.42 5.01 -1.12
C TRP A 62 -23.83 3.70 -1.64
N GLN A 63 -22.52 3.70 -1.90
CA GLN A 63 -21.75 2.53 -2.32
C GLN A 63 -21.29 1.78 -1.07
N LEU A 64 -22.17 0.96 -0.50
CA LEU A 64 -21.89 0.18 0.70
C LEU A 64 -21.05 -1.05 0.35
N GLN A 65 -19.81 -1.09 0.84
CA GLN A 65 -18.93 -2.25 0.71
C GLN A 65 -18.53 -2.78 2.07
N SER A 66 -18.94 -4.00 2.34
CA SER A 66 -18.41 -4.80 3.45
C SER A 66 -17.00 -5.27 3.10
N ASN A 67 -16.07 -5.20 4.04
CA ASN A 67 -14.70 -5.69 3.94
C ASN A 67 -14.69 -7.24 3.97
N LYS A 68 -15.15 -7.84 2.87
CA LYS A 68 -15.22 -9.29 2.68
C LYS A 68 -13.88 -9.91 2.28
N LYS A 69 -12.75 -9.25 2.59
CA LYS A 69 -11.39 -9.65 2.19
C LYS A 69 -11.19 -9.71 0.66
N SER A 70 -12.04 -9.03 -0.11
CA SER A 70 -11.97 -8.93 -1.57
C SER A 70 -10.87 -7.99 -2.07
N ASN A 71 -10.25 -7.23 -1.16
CA ASN A 71 -9.09 -6.37 -1.41
C ASN A 71 -9.33 -5.20 -2.40
N ASP A 72 -10.58 -4.91 -2.71
CA ASP A 72 -11.06 -4.01 -3.77
C ASP A 72 -11.95 -2.88 -3.22
N LEU A 73 -11.70 -2.45 -1.97
CA LEU A 73 -12.51 -1.44 -1.31
C LEU A 73 -12.60 -0.16 -2.15
N TYR A 74 -13.81 0.21 -2.56
CA TYR A 74 -14.04 1.42 -3.33
C TYR A 74 -13.94 2.65 -2.43
N GLN A 75 -12.88 3.43 -2.61
CA GLN A 75 -12.58 4.61 -1.80
C GLN A 75 -12.39 5.84 -2.70
N ARG A 76 -12.87 7.00 -2.23
CA ARG A 76 -12.61 8.28 -2.88
C ARG A 76 -11.24 8.82 -2.46
N ALA A 77 -10.56 9.49 -3.38
CA ALA A 77 -9.33 10.23 -3.06
C ALA A 77 -9.58 11.19 -1.89
N SER A 78 -8.72 11.08 -0.88
CA SER A 78 -8.90 11.71 0.43
C SER A 78 -7.58 12.22 0.97
N ARG A 79 -7.66 13.14 1.94
CA ARG A 79 -6.50 13.62 2.69
C ARG A 79 -6.30 12.77 3.95
N PHE A 80 -5.08 12.30 4.14
CA PHE A 80 -4.63 11.60 5.33
C PHE A 80 -3.68 12.48 6.13
N ASN A 81 -3.98 12.66 7.42
CA ASN A 81 -3.07 13.24 8.41
C ASN A 81 -2.98 12.25 9.56
N ILE A 82 -1.85 11.55 9.70
CA ILE A 82 -1.70 10.44 10.63
C ILE A 82 -0.54 10.72 11.58
N THR A 83 -0.82 10.64 12.88
CA THR A 83 0.22 10.58 13.91
C THR A 83 0.40 9.13 14.33
N LEU A 84 1.50 8.52 13.90
CA LEU A 84 1.80 7.12 14.19
C LEU A 84 2.81 7.04 15.34
N ARG A 85 2.45 6.31 16.40
CA ARG A 85 3.33 6.05 17.56
C ARG A 85 3.64 4.57 17.66
N LEU A 86 4.90 4.22 17.79
CA LEU A 86 5.35 2.83 17.82
C LEU A 86 6.73 2.70 18.50
N PRO A 87 7.17 1.49 18.89
CA PRO A 87 8.50 1.31 19.49
C PRO A 87 9.62 1.76 18.55
N GLU A 88 10.69 2.35 19.09
CA GLU A 88 11.73 3.01 18.29
C GLU A 88 12.47 2.13 17.27
N GLY A 89 12.57 0.82 17.55
CA GLY A 89 13.27 -0.14 16.69
C GLY A 89 12.56 -0.48 15.38
N PHE A 90 11.33 -0.03 15.19
CA PHE A 90 10.56 -0.31 13.97
C PHE A 90 10.81 0.73 12.87
N GLN A 91 10.97 0.23 11.65
CA GLN A 91 10.99 0.97 10.40
C GLN A 91 9.59 1.04 9.80
N VAL A 92 9.32 2.11 9.05
CA VAL A 92 8.01 2.39 8.43
C VAL A 92 8.18 2.64 6.94
N THR A 93 7.54 1.81 6.13
CA THR A 93 7.39 2.03 4.68
C THR A 93 5.94 2.36 4.39
N THR A 94 5.70 3.42 3.62
CA THR A 94 4.37 3.88 3.22
C THR A 94 4.47 4.79 2.00
N SER A 95 3.41 4.85 1.20
CA SER A 95 3.29 5.80 0.08
C SER A 95 2.97 7.23 0.52
N LEU A 96 2.66 7.43 1.82
CA LEU A 96 2.46 8.75 2.41
C LEU A 96 3.79 9.46 2.68
N ASP A 97 3.76 10.79 2.75
CA ASP A 97 4.91 11.62 3.06
C ASP A 97 5.18 11.61 4.57
N ILE A 98 6.43 11.36 4.96
CA ILE A 98 6.86 11.44 6.37
C ILE A 98 7.36 12.86 6.60
N LEU A 99 6.59 13.67 7.33
CA LEU A 99 6.91 15.08 7.55
C LEU A 99 7.84 15.30 8.74
N LYS A 100 7.67 14.50 9.79
CA LYS A 100 8.44 14.62 11.03
C LYS A 100 8.57 13.26 11.69
N THR A 101 9.75 13.00 12.24
CA THR A 101 10.03 11.85 13.10
C THR A 101 10.67 12.35 14.39
N SER A 102 10.20 11.87 15.53
CA SER A 102 10.84 12.11 16.83
C SER A 102 10.85 10.85 17.67
N ILE A 103 11.85 10.71 18.52
CA ILE A 103 11.95 9.60 19.47
C ILE A 103 11.99 10.19 20.88
N THR A 104 11.17 9.67 21.77
CA THR A 104 11.12 10.08 23.17
C THR A 104 10.74 8.88 24.01
N ASN A 105 11.53 8.58 25.06
CA ASN A 105 11.30 7.47 25.98
C ASN A 105 11.07 6.11 25.26
N GLY A 106 11.87 5.79 24.25
CA GLY A 106 11.77 4.54 23.48
C GLY A 106 10.59 4.47 22.49
N ILE A 107 9.82 5.55 22.34
CA ILE A 107 8.69 5.65 21.42
C ILE A 107 9.06 6.55 20.24
N LYS A 108 8.98 5.99 19.03
CA LYS A 108 9.06 6.73 17.77
C LYS A 108 7.67 7.25 17.38
N THR A 109 7.59 8.55 17.17
CA THR A 109 6.38 9.25 16.68
C THR A 109 6.66 9.79 15.29
N LEU A 110 5.83 9.44 14.31
CA LEU A 110 5.88 9.94 12.94
C LEU A 110 4.63 10.76 12.64
N SER A 111 4.80 11.88 11.95
CA SER A 111 3.72 12.62 11.31
C SER A 111 3.71 12.27 9.83
N LEU A 112 2.65 11.60 9.38
CA LEU A 112 2.45 11.19 7.99
C LEU A 112 1.36 12.05 7.35
N LYS A 113 1.56 12.43 6.09
CA LYS A 113 0.59 13.19 5.31
C LYS A 113 0.43 12.59 3.92
N GLY A 114 -0.77 12.65 3.37
CA GLY A 114 -0.98 12.44 1.95
C GLY A 114 -2.24 13.16 1.50
N ASP A 115 -2.14 13.95 0.43
CA ASP A 115 -3.31 14.51 -0.24
C ASP A 115 -3.69 13.66 -1.45
N GLN A 116 -4.98 13.67 -1.81
CA GLN A 116 -5.53 12.91 -2.95
C GLN A 116 -5.14 11.42 -2.97
N ARG A 117 -5.04 10.77 -1.80
CA ARG A 117 -4.71 9.34 -1.72
C ARG A 117 -5.98 8.51 -1.60
N ILE A 118 -6.00 7.34 -2.21
CA ILE A 118 -7.11 6.38 -2.06
C ILE A 118 -6.89 5.42 -0.88
N LYS A 119 -5.64 5.24 -0.43
CA LYS A 119 -5.28 4.31 0.65
C LYS A 119 -4.09 4.82 1.46
N ALA A 120 -4.03 4.41 2.73
CA ALA A 120 -2.92 4.65 3.65
C ALA A 120 -2.34 3.31 4.16
N THR A 121 -1.61 2.62 3.30
CA THR A 121 -0.95 1.35 3.66
C THR A 121 0.31 1.63 4.48
N LEU A 122 0.52 0.86 5.55
CA LEU A 122 1.72 0.92 6.37
C LEU A 122 2.39 -0.46 6.43
N PHE A 123 3.69 -0.51 6.17
CA PHE A 123 4.53 -1.67 6.45
C PHE A 123 5.46 -1.31 7.61
N LEU A 124 5.35 -2.04 8.71
CA LEU A 124 6.10 -1.81 9.94
C LEU A 124 6.94 -3.05 10.23
N GLY A 125 8.26 -2.91 10.29
CA GLY A 125 9.14 -4.04 10.58
C GLY A 125 10.31 -3.64 11.47
N LYS A 126 10.93 -4.58 12.16
CA LYS A 126 12.15 -4.29 12.95
C LYS A 126 13.38 -4.03 12.08
N THR A 127 13.31 -4.46 10.82
CA THR A 127 14.32 -4.21 9.80
C THR A 127 13.67 -3.46 8.64
N ASN A 128 14.50 -2.89 7.76
CA ASN A 128 13.98 -2.35 6.52
C ASN A 128 13.48 -3.52 5.64
N LEU A 129 12.21 -3.45 5.23
CA LEU A 129 11.57 -4.49 4.44
C LEU A 129 11.62 -4.21 2.93
N PHE A 130 12.00 -3.00 2.52
CA PHE A 130 11.94 -2.53 1.14
C PHE A 130 13.30 -1.97 0.69
N GLU A 131 13.68 -2.25 -0.54
CA GLU A 131 14.72 -1.49 -1.24
C GLU A 131 14.15 -0.17 -1.74
N THR A 132 14.94 0.89 -1.67
CA THR A 132 14.59 2.21 -2.20
C THR A 132 15.47 2.50 -3.42
N ILE A 133 14.84 2.86 -4.52
CA ILE A 133 15.49 3.25 -5.78
C ILE A 133 14.92 4.61 -6.17
N ILE A 134 15.79 5.56 -6.46
CA ILE A 134 15.38 6.89 -6.94
C ILE A 134 15.47 6.89 -8.47
N ILE A 135 14.36 7.25 -9.12
CA ILE A 135 14.20 7.25 -10.57
C ILE A 135 13.76 8.66 -10.98
N SER A 136 14.70 9.44 -11.54
CA SER A 136 14.55 10.88 -11.66
C SER A 136 14.20 11.50 -10.29
N ASP A 137 12.97 11.99 -10.11
CA ASP A 137 12.47 12.57 -8.85
C ASP A 137 11.47 11.65 -8.10
N LEU A 138 11.24 10.43 -8.60
CA LEU A 138 10.33 9.45 -8.00
C LEU A 138 11.09 8.49 -7.09
N GLU A 139 10.72 8.45 -5.82
CA GLU A 139 11.15 7.42 -4.87
C GLU A 139 10.33 6.14 -5.06
N VAL A 140 10.97 5.07 -5.54
CA VAL A 140 10.37 3.74 -5.70
C VAL A 140 10.83 2.84 -4.56
N GLN A 141 9.90 2.41 -3.71
CA GLN A 141 10.15 1.44 -2.65
C GLN A 141 9.59 0.08 -3.04
N SER A 142 10.43 -0.94 -3.18
CA SER A 142 10.03 -2.28 -3.59
C SER A 142 10.47 -3.34 -2.59
N ASN A 143 9.64 -4.34 -2.33
CA ASN A 143 10.08 -5.60 -1.69
C ASN A 143 9.79 -6.80 -2.59
N VAL A 144 9.41 -6.54 -3.85
CA VAL A 144 9.38 -7.54 -4.91
C VAL A 144 10.84 -7.77 -5.33
N SER A 145 11.37 -8.93 -5.02
CA SER A 145 12.75 -9.29 -5.31
C SER A 145 12.85 -10.74 -5.76
N GLU A 146 13.81 -10.98 -6.65
CA GLU A 146 14.21 -12.32 -7.09
C GLU A 146 15.71 -12.48 -6.87
N SER A 147 16.12 -13.53 -6.15
CA SER A 147 17.49 -13.74 -5.69
C SER A 147 18.52 -13.88 -6.82
N LYS A 148 18.06 -14.23 -8.03
CA LYS A 148 18.89 -14.39 -9.23
C LYS A 148 19.24 -13.06 -9.91
N ILE A 149 18.61 -11.96 -9.53
CA ILE A 149 18.78 -10.66 -10.17
C ILE A 149 19.54 -9.75 -9.23
N VAL A 150 20.68 -9.23 -9.68
CA VAL A 150 21.49 -8.32 -8.88
C VAL A 150 20.79 -6.96 -8.71
N PRO A 151 21.02 -6.24 -7.59
CA PRO A 151 20.33 -4.96 -7.32
C PRO A 151 20.44 -3.92 -8.43
N ALA A 152 21.60 -3.80 -9.07
CA ALA A 152 21.81 -2.86 -10.18
C ALA A 152 20.88 -3.14 -11.38
N MET A 153 20.66 -4.41 -11.71
CA MET A 153 19.74 -4.81 -12.79
C MET A 153 18.30 -4.49 -12.42
N ARG A 154 17.89 -4.70 -11.16
CA ARG A 154 16.54 -4.32 -10.68
C ARG A 154 16.29 -2.82 -10.82
N ALA A 155 17.27 -1.99 -10.46
CA ALA A 155 17.18 -0.54 -10.60
C ALA A 155 17.02 -0.12 -12.07
N ILE A 156 17.85 -0.66 -12.97
CA ILE A 156 17.76 -0.39 -14.41
C ILE A 156 16.40 -0.84 -14.98
N THR A 157 15.92 -2.01 -14.59
CA THR A 157 14.62 -2.53 -15.02
C THR A 157 13.49 -1.61 -14.56
N LEU A 158 13.47 -1.23 -13.28
CA LEU A 158 12.47 -0.33 -12.73
C LEU A 158 12.48 1.05 -13.39
N ASP A 159 13.66 1.60 -13.68
CA ASP A 159 13.82 2.88 -14.38
C ASP A 159 13.13 2.85 -15.76
N ARG A 160 13.42 1.82 -16.57
CA ARG A 160 12.75 1.63 -17.87
C ARG A 160 11.24 1.49 -17.76
N MET A 161 10.75 0.79 -16.74
CA MET A 161 9.31 0.59 -16.54
C MET A 161 8.59 1.89 -16.14
N VAL A 162 9.18 2.66 -15.22
CA VAL A 162 8.65 3.98 -14.82
C VAL A 162 8.66 4.93 -16.01
N TYR A 163 9.78 5.00 -16.74
CA TYR A 163 9.88 5.81 -17.96
C TYR A 163 8.82 5.40 -19.00
N PHE A 164 8.64 4.10 -19.23
CA PHE A 164 7.60 3.62 -20.14
C PHE A 164 6.19 4.05 -19.72
N LEU A 165 5.85 3.93 -18.44
CA LEU A 165 4.55 4.35 -17.92
C LEU A 165 4.36 5.85 -18.06
N GLU A 166 5.36 6.64 -17.69
CA GLU A 166 5.32 8.10 -17.83
C GLU A 166 5.06 8.53 -19.28
N GLN A 167 5.75 7.91 -20.25
CA GLN A 167 5.55 8.17 -21.67
C GLN A 167 4.16 7.76 -22.19
N LYS A 168 3.51 6.78 -21.57
CA LYS A 168 2.24 6.23 -22.07
C LYS A 168 1.01 6.80 -21.39
N VAL A 169 1.08 7.09 -20.10
CA VAL A 169 -0.07 7.51 -19.28
C VAL A 169 0.17 8.81 -18.52
N GLY A 170 1.33 9.44 -18.70
CA GLY A 170 1.72 10.68 -18.02
C GLY A 170 2.44 10.42 -16.69
N PRO A 171 3.00 11.48 -16.07
CA PRO A 171 3.79 11.38 -14.86
C PRO A 171 2.96 10.94 -13.65
N TYR A 172 3.58 10.17 -12.76
CA TYR A 172 2.97 9.75 -11.51
C TYR A 172 2.73 10.99 -10.64
N PRO A 173 1.52 11.18 -10.08
CA PRO A 173 1.14 12.43 -9.42
C PRO A 173 1.79 12.64 -8.04
N PHE A 174 2.69 11.76 -7.61
CA PHE A 174 3.30 11.81 -6.28
C PHE A 174 4.79 11.49 -6.33
N ASN A 175 5.54 11.96 -5.33
CA ASN A 175 7.01 11.78 -5.30
C ASN A 175 7.45 10.41 -4.81
N LYS A 176 6.51 9.55 -4.38
CA LYS A 176 6.82 8.23 -3.82
C LYS A 176 5.77 7.19 -4.17
N ILE A 177 6.25 6.03 -4.63
CA ILE A 177 5.45 4.85 -4.94
C ILE A 177 6.00 3.63 -4.19
N VAL A 178 5.10 2.80 -3.68
CA VAL A 178 5.45 1.57 -2.97
C VAL A 178 4.92 0.38 -3.76
N ILE A 179 5.82 -0.48 -4.22
CA ILE A 179 5.52 -1.70 -4.98
C ILE A 179 5.72 -2.89 -4.05
N SER A 180 4.62 -3.46 -3.57
CA SER A 180 4.69 -4.54 -2.57
C SER A 180 4.50 -5.94 -3.18
N ASN A 181 5.25 -6.91 -2.67
CA ASN A 181 5.07 -8.32 -2.96
C ASN A 181 3.73 -8.82 -2.41
N GLU A 182 3.19 -8.17 -1.38
CA GLU A 182 1.83 -8.37 -0.90
C GLU A 182 0.78 -8.05 -1.98
N ASP A 183 0.96 -6.96 -2.73
CA ASP A 183 0.06 -6.59 -3.83
C ASP A 183 0.23 -7.53 -5.02
N ASN A 184 1.46 -7.91 -5.35
CA ASN A 184 1.75 -8.96 -6.33
C ASN A 184 1.05 -10.28 -5.97
N LYS A 185 1.25 -10.79 -4.76
CA LYS A 185 0.67 -12.07 -4.31
C LYS A 185 -0.86 -12.06 -4.24
N ASN A 186 -1.47 -10.89 -4.09
CA ASN A 186 -2.93 -10.75 -4.16
C ASN A 186 -3.45 -10.73 -5.60
N ASN A 187 -2.60 -10.41 -6.58
CA ASN A 187 -2.94 -10.40 -8.01
C ASN A 187 -1.79 -10.97 -8.87
N PRO A 188 -1.37 -12.23 -8.67
CA PRO A 188 -0.15 -12.74 -9.26
C PRO A 188 -0.29 -12.91 -10.77
N VAL A 189 0.84 -12.99 -11.47
CA VAL A 189 0.86 -13.40 -12.88
C VAL A 189 0.72 -14.91 -12.92
N TYR A 190 -0.43 -15.41 -13.40
CA TYR A 190 -0.69 -16.84 -13.51
C TYR A 190 -0.07 -17.42 -14.79
N GLY A 191 0.31 -18.70 -14.74
CA GLY A 191 0.82 -19.44 -15.90
C GLY A 191 2.33 -19.37 -16.13
N LEU A 192 3.03 -18.39 -15.54
CA LEU A 192 4.50 -18.31 -15.63
C LEU A 192 5.19 -19.10 -14.50
N ASN A 193 4.61 -19.09 -13.29
CA ASN A 193 5.25 -19.60 -12.08
C ASN A 193 4.89 -21.07 -11.76
N GLN A 194 4.43 -21.84 -12.76
CA GLN A 194 3.92 -23.22 -12.57
C GLN A 194 4.96 -24.30 -12.80
N LEU A 195 6.06 -23.97 -13.47
CA LEU A 195 7.13 -24.90 -13.78
C LEU A 195 8.32 -24.69 -12.84
N PRO A 196 8.99 -25.76 -12.38
CA PRO A 196 10.32 -25.64 -11.79
C PRO A 196 11.23 -24.82 -12.69
N GLY A 197 12.05 -23.94 -12.12
CA GLY A 197 12.84 -22.97 -12.91
C GLY A 197 13.79 -23.56 -13.97
N PHE A 198 14.08 -24.87 -13.93
CA PHE A 198 14.85 -25.58 -14.97
C PHE A 198 14.01 -26.01 -16.19
N LEU A 199 12.68 -26.05 -16.06
CA LEU A 199 11.73 -26.29 -17.15
C LEU A 199 11.14 -24.99 -17.71
N SER A 200 11.48 -23.84 -17.11
CA SER A 200 10.97 -22.54 -17.56
C SER A 200 11.53 -22.25 -18.96
N PRO A 201 10.67 -22.00 -19.96
CA PRO A 201 11.10 -21.64 -21.30
C PRO A 201 11.56 -20.17 -21.39
N PHE A 202 11.50 -19.43 -20.28
CA PHE A 202 11.76 -18.00 -20.24
C PHE A 202 13.20 -17.67 -19.87
N PRO A 203 13.78 -16.58 -20.40
CA PRO A 203 15.07 -16.09 -19.98
C PRO A 203 15.11 -15.75 -18.48
N THR A 204 16.29 -15.85 -17.89
CA THR A 204 16.52 -15.42 -16.50
C THR A 204 16.04 -13.98 -16.29
N GLY A 205 15.17 -13.79 -15.29
CA GLY A 205 14.63 -12.48 -14.91
C GLY A 205 13.33 -12.07 -15.59
N PHE A 206 12.84 -12.82 -16.59
CA PHE A 206 11.57 -12.53 -17.23
C PHE A 206 10.37 -12.53 -16.26
N GLU A 207 10.31 -13.51 -15.35
CA GLU A 207 9.25 -13.62 -14.34
C GLU A 207 9.25 -12.40 -13.40
N TYR A 208 10.43 -11.97 -12.96
CA TYR A 208 10.60 -10.73 -12.20
C TYR A 208 10.11 -9.53 -13.01
N ASP A 209 10.55 -9.35 -14.26
CA ASP A 209 10.20 -8.19 -15.07
C ASP A 209 8.68 -8.06 -15.23
N ILE A 210 8.00 -9.15 -15.61
CA ILE A 210 6.55 -9.16 -15.79
C ILE A 210 5.81 -8.96 -14.46
N THR A 211 6.30 -9.56 -13.37
CA THR A 211 5.74 -9.38 -12.03
C THR A 211 5.85 -7.94 -11.55
N GLN A 212 7.04 -7.36 -11.68
CA GLN A 212 7.36 -6.00 -11.27
C GLN A 212 6.52 -5.02 -12.09
N PHE A 213 6.49 -5.19 -13.42
CA PHE A 213 5.76 -4.30 -14.33
C PHE A 213 4.25 -4.32 -14.05
N LYS A 214 3.64 -5.51 -13.88
CA LYS A 214 2.22 -5.62 -13.55
C LYS A 214 1.89 -4.92 -12.23
N THR A 215 2.70 -5.16 -11.20
CA THR A 215 2.46 -4.62 -9.85
C THR A 215 2.65 -3.11 -9.83
N LEU A 216 3.71 -2.61 -10.49
CA LEU A 216 3.96 -1.19 -10.68
C LEU A 216 2.80 -0.53 -11.44
N SER A 217 2.41 -1.05 -12.60
CA SER A 217 1.36 -0.46 -13.45
C SER A 217 0.03 -0.33 -12.70
N ARG A 218 -0.36 -1.34 -11.92
CA ARG A 218 -1.59 -1.29 -11.09
C ARG A 218 -1.52 -0.33 -9.91
N THR A 219 -0.32 0.09 -9.52
CA THR A 219 -0.09 1.03 -8.41
C THR A 219 0.06 2.46 -8.95
N TYR A 220 0.57 2.59 -10.17
CA TYR A 220 0.79 3.85 -10.88
C TYR A 220 -0.53 4.45 -11.40
N LEU A 221 -1.43 3.59 -11.88
CA LEU A 221 -2.78 3.90 -12.37
C LEU A 221 -3.81 3.89 -11.24
#